data_AF-A0A518E454-F1
#
_entry.id   AF-A0A518E454-F1
#
_cell.length_a   1.000
_cell.length_b   1.000
_cell.length_c   1.000
_cell.angle_alpha   90.00
_cell.angle_beta   90.00
_cell.angle_gamma   90.00
#
_symmetry.space_group_name_H-M   'P 1'
#
loop_
_entity.id
_entity.type
_entity.pdbx_description
1 polymer ?
#
loop_
_entity_poly.entity_id
_entity_poly.type
_entity_poly.pdbx_seq_one_letter_code
_entity_poly.pdbx_strand_id
1 'polypeptide(L)'
;MKTYPPSRIHCLAAVAALLAAISGCHHVETEEPEHHTPAHMPANYPAAVERLLALHAEINNGTQRPPQHLDVFVEASDVARWLPGLAADSDLEEQPWIRVERASRHYETLLADVMRRSGDERRAAYVAQETELARLQRELLDIQQIFSKATEAPPDTD
;
A
#
# COMPACT_ATOMS: atom_id res chain seq x y z
N MET A 1 -28.83 4.99 77.99
CA MET A 1 -28.94 6.18 77.12
C MET A 1 -27.74 7.07 77.35
N LYS A 2 -26.85 7.18 76.36
CA LYS A 2 -25.80 8.19 76.31
C LYS A 2 -25.62 8.55 74.84
N THR A 3 -25.90 9.81 74.55
CA THR A 3 -25.88 10.46 73.24
C THR A 3 -24.44 10.82 72.88
N TYR A 4 -24.08 10.65 71.61
CA TYR A 4 -22.85 11.20 71.01
C TYR A 4 -23.21 12.42 70.16
N PRO A 5 -22.49 13.55 70.27
CA PRO A 5 -22.62 14.66 69.32
C PRO A 5 -21.70 14.48 68.10
N PRO A 6 -22.00 15.17 66.98
CA PRO A 6 -21.34 14.94 65.70
C PRO A 6 -20.16 15.90 65.43
N SER A 7 -19.50 15.60 64.31
CA SER A 7 -18.74 16.51 63.41
C SER A 7 -17.35 16.98 63.85
N ARG A 8 -16.33 16.40 63.17
CA ARG A 8 -15.17 17.09 62.56
C ARG A 8 -14.75 16.19 61.38
N ILE A 9 -15.24 16.40 60.15
CA ILE A 9 -14.66 17.27 59.10
C ILE A 9 -13.15 17.51 59.32
N HIS A 10 -12.38 17.39 58.23
CA HIS A 10 -10.92 17.56 58.10
C HIS A 10 -10.08 16.27 58.16
N CYS A 11 -10.26 15.40 57.17
CA CYS A 11 -9.19 14.50 56.69
C CYS A 11 -9.24 14.44 55.15
N LEU A 12 -9.15 15.61 54.50
CA LEU A 12 -9.04 15.76 53.05
C LEU A 12 -7.93 16.79 52.78
N ALA A 13 -6.66 16.38 52.88
CA ALA A 13 -5.51 17.08 52.27
C ALA A 13 -4.17 16.38 52.60
N ALA A 14 -4.03 15.07 52.36
CA ALA A 14 -2.74 14.39 52.52
C ALA A 14 -2.49 13.31 51.45
N VAL A 15 -2.94 13.56 50.20
CA VAL A 15 -2.71 12.65 49.05
C VAL A 15 -2.08 13.40 47.85
N ALA A 16 -1.64 14.65 48.04
CA ALA A 16 -1.23 15.54 46.94
C ALA A 16 0.29 15.65 46.71
N ALA A 17 1.13 14.70 47.16
CA ALA A 17 2.59 14.86 47.07
C ALA A 17 3.36 13.60 46.64
N LEU A 18 2.78 12.72 45.80
CA LEU A 18 3.50 11.54 45.28
C LEU A 18 3.33 11.31 43.76
N LEU A 19 2.96 12.34 42.99
CA LEU A 19 2.71 12.26 41.54
C LEU A 19 3.62 13.15 40.68
N ALA A 20 4.81 13.51 41.17
CA ALA A 20 5.73 14.41 40.46
C ALA A 20 7.06 13.76 40.03
N ALA A 21 7.06 12.45 39.71
CA ALA A 21 8.29 11.72 39.35
C ALA A 21 8.17 10.84 38.09
N ILE A 22 7.31 11.21 37.13
CA ILE A 22 7.26 10.55 35.81
C ILE A 22 7.18 11.59 34.69
N SER A 23 8.05 12.60 34.74
CA SER A 23 8.36 13.40 33.55
C SER A 23 9.71 12.93 33.00
N GLY A 24 9.74 11.65 32.61
CA GLY A 24 10.79 11.13 31.74
C GLY A 24 10.42 11.49 30.32
N CYS A 25 10.88 12.65 29.85
CA CYS A 25 10.97 12.94 28.43
C CYS A 25 12.01 11.97 27.84
N HIS A 26 11.56 10.75 27.54
CA HIS A 26 12.31 9.86 26.68
C HIS A 26 12.18 10.46 25.29
N HIS A 27 13.13 11.33 24.94
CA HIS A 27 13.42 11.66 23.56
C HIS A 27 13.90 10.36 22.93
N VAL A 28 12.96 9.57 22.44
CA VAL A 28 13.27 8.48 21.52
C VAL A 28 13.68 9.19 20.24
N GLU A 29 14.98 9.26 20.00
CA GLU A 29 15.49 9.39 18.64
C GLU A 29 14.91 8.18 17.91
N THR A 30 13.80 8.40 17.21
CA THR A 30 13.22 7.41 16.32
C THR A 30 14.25 7.22 15.22
N GLU A 31 15.07 6.18 15.34
CA GLU A 31 15.77 5.62 14.19
C GLU A 31 14.68 5.27 13.17
N GLU A 32 14.50 6.14 12.18
CA GLU A 32 13.67 5.85 11.01
C GLU A 32 14.17 4.51 10.46
N PRO A 33 13.34 3.45 10.43
CA PRO A 33 13.80 2.16 9.95
C PRO A 33 14.33 2.33 8.53
N GLU A 34 15.55 1.87 8.27
CA GLU A 34 16.11 1.88 6.92
C GLU A 34 15.13 1.17 5.97
N HIS A 35 14.42 1.95 5.15
CA HIS A 35 13.42 1.44 4.22
C HIS A 35 14.14 0.74 3.07
N HIS A 36 14.46 -0.54 3.25
CA HIS A 36 15.07 -1.36 2.20
C HIS A 36 14.07 -1.53 1.03
N THR A 37 14.30 -0.83 -0.08
CA THR A 37 13.56 -1.02 -1.32
C THR A 37 13.77 -2.44 -1.85
N PRO A 38 12.71 -3.24 -2.06
CA PRO A 38 12.86 -4.58 -2.61
C PRO A 38 13.45 -4.56 -4.03
N ALA A 39 14.27 -5.55 -4.36
CA ALA A 39 14.95 -5.63 -5.66
C ALA A 39 14.00 -5.73 -6.86
N HIS A 40 12.75 -6.17 -6.65
CA HIS A 40 11.72 -6.28 -7.69
C HIS A 40 10.81 -5.05 -7.80
N MET A 41 11.07 -3.97 -7.03
CA MET A 41 10.31 -2.73 -7.16
C MET A 41 10.63 -2.07 -8.51
N PRO A 42 9.63 -1.79 -9.36
CA PRO A 42 9.84 -1.09 -10.62
C PRO A 42 10.37 0.34 -10.38
N ALA A 43 11.15 0.85 -11.32
CA ALA A 43 11.81 2.16 -11.18
C ALA A 43 10.86 3.36 -11.24
N ASN A 44 9.73 3.23 -11.94
CA ASN A 44 8.75 4.31 -12.14
C ASN A 44 7.38 3.73 -12.54
N TYR A 45 6.38 4.59 -12.69
CA TYR A 45 5.01 4.19 -13.02
C TYR A 45 4.90 3.41 -14.35
N PRO A 46 5.44 3.88 -15.51
CA PRO A 46 5.40 3.11 -16.75
C PRO A 46 6.01 1.70 -16.62
N ALA A 47 7.18 1.60 -15.97
CA ALA A 47 7.84 0.30 -15.74
C ALA A 47 6.99 -0.63 -14.86
N ALA A 48 6.25 -0.09 -13.89
CA ALA A 48 5.35 -0.86 -13.05
C ALA A 48 4.15 -1.40 -13.83
N VAL A 49 3.53 -0.59 -14.69
CA VAL A 49 2.43 -1.03 -15.55
C VAL A 49 2.91 -2.13 -16.50
N GLU A 50 4.05 -1.94 -17.15
CA GLU A 50 4.66 -2.95 -18.03
C GLU A 50 4.95 -4.26 -17.27
N ARG A 51 5.53 -4.16 -16.06
CA ARG A 51 5.80 -5.33 -15.24
C ARG A 51 4.52 -6.05 -14.85
N LEU A 52 3.46 -5.34 -14.48
CA LEU A 52 2.19 -5.94 -14.11
C LEU A 52 1.53 -6.70 -15.28
N LEU A 53 1.65 -6.18 -16.50
CA LEU A 53 1.20 -6.86 -17.72
C LEU A 53 2.01 -8.12 -18.01
N ALA A 54 3.34 -8.05 -17.86
CA ALA A 54 4.20 -9.22 -18.01
C ALA A 54 3.86 -10.31 -16.98
N LEU A 55 3.62 -9.93 -15.72
CA LEU A 55 3.22 -10.84 -14.65
C LEU A 55 1.87 -11.52 -14.96
N HIS A 56 0.90 -10.77 -15.50
CA HIS A 56 -0.36 -11.34 -15.95
C HIS A 56 -0.17 -12.38 -17.06
N ALA A 57 0.66 -12.08 -18.06
CA ALA A 57 1.01 -13.04 -19.10
C ALA A 57 1.72 -14.29 -18.53
N GLU A 58 2.66 -14.11 -17.59
CA GLU A 58 3.33 -15.22 -16.91
C GLU A 58 2.33 -16.13 -16.18
N ILE A 59 1.39 -15.54 -15.44
CA ILE A 59 0.33 -16.25 -14.72
C ILE A 59 -0.55 -17.02 -15.72
N ASN A 60 -1.05 -16.37 -16.76
CA ASN A 60 -1.91 -16.98 -17.76
C ASN A 60 -1.22 -18.11 -18.51
N ASN A 61 0.07 -17.99 -18.81
CA ASN A 61 0.85 -19.05 -19.46
C ASN A 61 1.24 -20.20 -18.51
N GLY A 62 1.03 -20.04 -17.19
CA GLY A 62 1.44 -21.04 -16.21
C GLY A 62 2.96 -21.18 -16.12
N THR A 63 3.66 -20.07 -16.30
CA THR A 63 5.13 -20.04 -16.30
C THR A 63 5.64 -20.48 -14.93
N GLN A 64 6.39 -21.59 -14.90
CA GLN A 64 7.00 -22.05 -13.67
C GLN A 64 8.25 -21.22 -13.38
N ARG A 65 8.31 -20.65 -12.18
CA ARG A 65 9.48 -19.92 -11.71
C ARG A 65 10.39 -20.84 -10.90
N PRO A 66 11.72 -20.67 -11.01
CA PRO A 66 12.66 -21.31 -10.09
C PRO A 66 12.32 -21.01 -8.62
N PRO A 67 12.55 -21.94 -7.67
CA PRO A 67 12.16 -21.77 -6.26
C PRO A 67 12.76 -20.55 -5.55
N GLN A 68 13.90 -20.06 -6.02
CA GLN A 68 14.57 -18.87 -5.49
C GLN A 68 13.93 -17.55 -5.92
N HIS A 69 13.01 -17.57 -6.88
CA HIS A 69 12.29 -16.38 -7.32
C HIS A 69 11.02 -16.17 -6.52
N LEU A 70 10.63 -14.91 -6.40
CA LEU A 70 9.36 -14.52 -5.81
C LEU A 70 8.19 -15.20 -6.55
N ASP A 71 7.20 -15.66 -5.79
CA ASP A 71 5.97 -16.18 -6.35
C ASP A 71 5.29 -15.10 -7.23
N VAL A 72 4.84 -15.51 -8.42
CA VAL A 72 4.32 -14.57 -9.43
C VAL A 72 3.09 -13.79 -8.95
N PHE A 73 2.24 -14.37 -8.10
CA PHE A 73 1.07 -13.67 -7.55
C PHE A 73 1.49 -12.68 -6.47
N VAL A 74 2.49 -13.03 -5.66
CA VAL A 74 3.08 -12.12 -4.67
C VAL A 74 3.70 -10.92 -5.37
N GLU A 75 4.51 -11.15 -6.41
CA GLU A 75 5.13 -10.05 -7.17
C GLU A 75 4.06 -9.16 -7.83
N ALA A 76 3.02 -9.74 -8.41
CA ALA A 76 1.93 -8.97 -9.01
C ALA A 76 1.19 -8.12 -7.97
N SER A 77 0.99 -8.64 -6.75
CA SER A 77 0.37 -7.90 -5.66
C SER A 77 1.26 -6.76 -5.18
N ASP A 78 2.57 -6.99 -5.08
CA ASP A 78 3.53 -5.96 -4.68
C ASP A 78 3.58 -4.83 -5.70
N VAL A 79 3.69 -5.16 -7.00
CA VAL A 79 3.69 -4.17 -8.07
C VAL A 79 2.40 -3.36 -8.09
N ALA A 80 1.24 -4.02 -7.94
CA ALA A 80 -0.04 -3.32 -7.85
C ALA A 80 -0.07 -2.32 -6.68
N ARG A 81 0.43 -2.74 -5.51
CA ARG A 81 0.51 -1.89 -4.31
C ARG A 81 1.43 -0.68 -4.47
N TRP A 82 2.50 -0.79 -5.25
CA TRP A 82 3.43 0.31 -5.48
C TRP A 82 2.96 1.34 -6.52
N LEU A 83 2.00 0.98 -7.39
CA LEU A 83 1.54 1.87 -8.47
C LEU A 83 1.14 3.28 -8.00
N PRO A 84 0.38 3.49 -6.91
CA PRO A 84 -0.01 4.83 -6.49
C PRO A 84 1.16 5.69 -6.04
N GLY A 85 2.13 5.08 -5.35
CA GLY A 85 3.36 5.76 -4.93
C GLY A 85 4.21 6.14 -6.14
N LEU A 86 4.45 5.19 -7.04
CA LEU A 86 5.19 5.42 -8.27
C LEU A 86 4.51 6.46 -9.20
N ALA A 87 3.18 6.54 -9.17
CA ALA A 87 2.42 7.56 -9.89
C ALA A 87 2.51 8.93 -9.18
N ALA A 88 2.55 8.96 -7.85
CA ALA A 88 2.72 10.21 -7.09
C ALA A 88 4.12 10.81 -7.29
N ASP A 89 5.14 9.97 -7.51
CA ASP A 89 6.51 10.40 -7.84
C ASP A 89 6.67 10.89 -9.28
N SER A 90 5.57 10.96 -10.04
CA SER A 90 5.53 11.40 -11.43
C SER A 90 4.75 12.71 -11.58
N ASP A 91 4.89 13.41 -12.71
CA ASP A 91 4.15 14.65 -13.00
C ASP A 91 2.66 14.44 -13.34
N LEU A 92 2.06 13.35 -12.83
CA LEU A 92 0.68 13.00 -13.12
C LEU A 92 -0.27 13.95 -12.40
N GLU A 93 -1.20 14.54 -13.14
CA GLU A 93 -2.27 15.34 -12.54
C GLU A 93 -3.11 14.52 -11.55
N GLU A 94 -3.74 15.22 -10.60
CA GLU A 94 -4.53 14.61 -9.53
C GLU A 94 -5.62 13.67 -10.07
N GLN A 95 -6.33 14.05 -11.13
CA GLN A 95 -7.45 13.25 -11.65
C GLN A 95 -7.01 11.90 -12.21
N PRO A 96 -6.02 11.83 -13.13
CA PRO A 96 -5.41 10.55 -13.51
C PRO A 96 -4.80 9.79 -12.33
N TRP A 97 -4.18 10.47 -11.35
CA TRP A 97 -3.62 9.82 -10.17
C TRP A 97 -4.69 9.10 -9.32
N ILE A 98 -5.84 9.74 -9.07
CA ILE A 98 -6.99 9.12 -8.38
C ILE A 98 -7.46 7.86 -9.11
N ARG A 99 -7.40 7.84 -10.45
CA ARG A 99 -7.74 6.65 -11.24
C ARG A 99 -6.72 5.53 -11.02
N VAL A 100 -5.42 5.83 -10.98
CA VAL A 100 -4.38 4.85 -10.63
C VAL A 100 -4.65 4.25 -9.25
N GLU A 101 -4.86 5.10 -8.24
CA GLU A 101 -5.09 4.65 -6.87
C GLU A 101 -6.32 3.73 -6.77
N ARG A 102 -7.41 4.09 -7.44
CA ARG A 102 -8.61 3.26 -7.46
C ARG A 102 -8.38 1.93 -8.16
N ALA A 103 -7.74 1.96 -9.33
CA ALA A 103 -7.48 0.76 -10.12
C ALA A 103 -6.53 -0.19 -9.39
N SER A 104 -5.47 0.33 -8.77
CA SER A 104 -4.50 -0.47 -8.02
C SER A 104 -5.11 -1.14 -6.79
N ARG A 105 -5.88 -0.41 -5.98
CA ARG A 105 -6.56 -0.97 -4.81
C ARG A 105 -7.56 -2.07 -5.19
N HIS A 106 -8.26 -1.89 -6.32
CA HIS A 106 -9.15 -2.92 -6.82
C HIS A 106 -8.35 -4.15 -7.29
N TYR A 107 -7.25 -3.94 -8.01
CA TYR A 107 -6.36 -5.02 -8.44
C TYR A 107 -5.81 -5.82 -7.25
N GLU A 108 -5.32 -5.13 -6.21
CA GLU A 108 -4.86 -5.75 -4.96
C GLU A 108 -5.95 -6.57 -4.28
N THR A 109 -7.19 -6.06 -4.24
CA THR A 109 -8.33 -6.79 -3.65
C THR A 109 -8.60 -8.11 -4.38
N LEU A 110 -8.55 -8.11 -5.71
CA LEU A 110 -8.73 -9.32 -6.52
C LEU A 110 -7.58 -10.30 -6.30
N LEU A 111 -6.33 -9.82 -6.27
CA LEU A 111 -5.17 -10.67 -6.01
C LEU A 111 -5.17 -11.23 -4.59
N ALA A 112 -5.63 -10.47 -3.59
CA ALA A 112 -5.76 -10.95 -2.23
C ALA A 112 -6.75 -12.13 -2.14
N ASP A 113 -7.88 -12.11 -2.89
CA ASP A 113 -8.77 -13.27 -2.97
C ASP A 113 -8.08 -14.49 -3.56
N VAL A 114 -7.33 -14.30 -4.65
CA VAL A 114 -6.56 -15.35 -5.32
C VAL A 114 -5.52 -15.95 -4.38
N MET A 115 -4.75 -15.10 -3.69
CA MET A 115 -3.65 -15.50 -2.81
C MET A 115 -4.10 -16.24 -1.55
N ARG A 116 -5.37 -16.14 -1.15
CA ARG A 116 -5.95 -16.97 -0.08
C ARG A 116 -6.08 -18.45 -0.44
N ARG A 117 -5.95 -18.78 -1.72
CA ARG A 117 -6.08 -20.14 -2.26
C ARG A 117 -4.71 -20.75 -2.55
N SER A 118 -4.66 -22.06 -2.74
CA SER A 118 -3.41 -22.79 -2.98
C SER A 118 -3.50 -23.68 -4.22
N GLY A 119 -2.33 -24.07 -4.76
CA GLY A 119 -2.23 -25.00 -5.88
C GLY A 119 -3.09 -24.59 -7.09
N ASP A 120 -3.86 -25.54 -7.62
CA ASP A 120 -4.70 -25.35 -8.81
C ASP A 120 -5.89 -24.43 -8.55
N GLU A 121 -6.40 -24.38 -7.32
CA GLU A 121 -7.52 -23.49 -6.95
C GLU A 121 -7.12 -22.02 -7.06
N ARG A 122 -5.86 -21.70 -6.77
CA ARG A 122 -5.32 -20.34 -6.93
C ARG A 122 -5.35 -19.91 -8.39
N ARG A 123 -4.93 -20.78 -9.31
CA ARG A 123 -4.99 -20.50 -10.75
C ARG A 123 -6.43 -20.37 -11.24
N ALA A 124 -7.31 -21.28 -10.84
CA ALA A 124 -8.73 -21.23 -11.21
C ALA A 124 -9.41 -19.93 -10.75
N ALA A 125 -9.08 -19.47 -9.54
CA ALA A 125 -9.57 -18.19 -9.02
C ALA A 125 -9.07 -16.99 -9.82
N TYR A 126 -7.80 -17.00 -10.21
CA TYR A 126 -7.25 -15.95 -11.04
C TYR A 126 -7.98 -15.87 -12.38
N VAL A 127 -8.16 -17.01 -13.05
CA VAL A 127 -8.91 -17.11 -14.31
C VAL A 127 -10.35 -16.60 -14.15
N ALA A 128 -11.00 -16.90 -13.02
CA ALA A 128 -12.35 -16.39 -12.75
C ALA A 128 -12.42 -14.86 -12.65
N GLN A 129 -11.30 -14.19 -12.32
CA GLN A 129 -11.20 -12.73 -12.23
C GLN A 129 -10.59 -12.09 -13.49
N GLU A 130 -10.22 -12.88 -14.51
CA GLU A 130 -9.42 -12.43 -15.66
C GLU A 130 -10.04 -11.24 -16.39
N THR A 131 -11.36 -11.24 -16.57
CA THR A 131 -12.06 -10.15 -17.25
C THR A 131 -11.91 -8.81 -16.52
N GLU A 132 -12.00 -8.82 -15.19
CA GLU A 132 -11.88 -7.61 -14.40
C GLU A 132 -10.43 -7.16 -14.28
N LEU A 133 -9.49 -8.10 -14.10
CA LEU A 133 -8.05 -7.80 -14.13
C LEU A 133 -7.63 -7.17 -15.46
N ALA A 134 -8.10 -7.70 -16.59
CA ALA A 134 -7.84 -7.14 -17.91
C ALA A 134 -8.48 -5.75 -18.10
N ARG A 135 -9.65 -5.49 -17.50
CA ARG A 135 -10.27 -4.16 -17.49
C ARG A 135 -9.39 -3.15 -16.74
N LEU A 136 -8.91 -3.51 -15.56
CA LEU A 136 -8.04 -2.67 -14.74
C LEU A 136 -6.69 -2.40 -15.44
N GLN A 137 -6.10 -3.40 -16.10
CA GLN A 137 -4.88 -3.23 -16.89
C GLN A 137 -5.03 -2.23 -18.03
N ARG A 138 -6.16 -2.29 -18.76
CA ARG A 138 -6.46 -1.30 -19.81
C ARG A 138 -6.60 0.10 -19.24
N GLU A 139 -7.19 0.24 -18.06
CA GLU A 139 -7.31 1.54 -17.38
C GLU A 139 -5.94 2.09 -16.97
N LEU A 140 -5.03 1.26 -16.46
CA LEU A 140 -3.66 1.66 -16.13
C LEU A 140 -2.86 2.05 -17.39
N LEU A 141 -3.00 1.29 -18.49
CA LEU A 141 -2.39 1.61 -19.78
C LEU A 141 -2.90 2.94 -20.37
N ASP A 142 -4.21 3.19 -20.28
CA ASP A 142 -4.81 4.46 -20.70
C ASP A 142 -4.19 5.66 -19.96
N ILE A 143 -3.98 5.52 -18.65
CA ILE A 143 -3.34 6.55 -17.83
C ILE A 143 -1.86 6.72 -18.20
N GLN A 144 -1.13 5.64 -18.46
CA GLN A 144 0.26 5.72 -18.94
C GLN A 144 0.38 6.48 -20.28
N GLN A 145 -0.62 6.39 -21.15
CA GLN A 145 -0.63 7.17 -22.40
C GLN A 145 -0.83 8.67 -22.16
N ILE A 146 -1.53 9.07 -21.09
CA ILE A 146 -1.62 10.48 -20.69
C ILE A 146 -0.24 11.01 -20.31
N PHE A 147 0.53 10.23 -19.53
CA PHE A 147 1.90 10.56 -19.13
C PHE A 147 2.84 10.77 -20.32
N SER A 148 2.77 9.89 -21.32
CA SER A 148 3.65 9.95 -22.50
C SER A 148 3.38 11.18 -23.38
N LYS A 149 2.11 11.61 -23.49
CA LYS A 149 1.74 12.78 -24.29
C LYS A 149 2.15 14.10 -23.63
N ALA A 150 2.13 14.17 -22.30
CA ALA A 150 2.52 15.37 -21.56
C ALA A 150 4.01 15.68 -21.71
N THR A 151 4.86 14.66 -21.84
CA THR A 151 6.32 14.81 -21.98
C THR A 151 6.77 15.13 -23.41
N GLU A 152 5.92 14.94 -24.42
CA GLU A 152 6.21 15.23 -25.84
C GLU A 152 5.83 16.64 -26.30
N ALA A 153 5.21 17.47 -25.45
CA ALA A 153 4.89 18.84 -25.82
C ALA A 153 6.19 19.62 -26.16
N PRO A 154 6.30 20.25 -27.34
CA PRO A 154 7.50 20.99 -27.72
C PRO A 154 7.74 22.11 -26.70
N PRO A 155 9.01 22.39 -26.32
CA PRO A 155 9.29 23.51 -25.44
C PRO A 155 8.74 24.78 -26.08
N ASP A 156 7.98 25.57 -25.30
CA ASP A 156 7.50 26.88 -25.73
C ASP A 156 8.68 27.67 -26.30
N THR A 157 8.70 27.84 -27.61
CA THR A 157 9.63 28.74 -28.27
C THR A 157 9.09 30.15 -28.07
N ASP A 158 9.54 30.78 -26.98
CA ASP A 158 9.50 32.23 -26.79
C ASP A 158 10.34 32.96 -27.84
#